data_AF-A0A834ZYP5-F1
#
_entry.id   AF-A0A834ZYP5-F1
#
_cell.length_a   1.000
_cell.length_b   1.000
_cell.length_c   1.000
_cell.angle_alpha   90.00
_cell.angle_beta   90.00
_cell.angle_gamma   90.00
#
_symmetry.space_group_name_H-M   'P 1'
#
loop_
_entity.id
_entity.type
_entity.pdbx_description
1 polymer ?
#
loop_
_entity_poly.entity_id
_entity_poly.type
_entity_poly.pdbx_seq_one_letter_code
_entity_poly.pdbx_strand_id
1 'polypeptide(L)'
;MGANRIVGDFAVDNRAGISRTLHRISAIRNRKGAIIGLTCRVGRAISGSANLLQDLVKDGASLLLIGPPGVGKTTIIRSVLPVCQRDLHDDYQKRVMIVDTSNEIGGDGDIPHAGIGNARRMQVPNSDMQHKV
;
A
#
# COMPACT_ATOMS: atom_id res chain seq x y z
N MET A 1 7.57 -13.30 -27.73
CA MET A 1 8.22 -12.15 -27.04
C MET A 1 7.11 -11.26 -26.48
N GLY A 2 6.70 -11.51 -25.23
CA GLY A 2 5.60 -10.76 -24.62
C GLY A 2 6.08 -9.37 -24.21
N ALA A 3 5.36 -8.33 -24.63
CA ALA A 3 5.61 -6.98 -24.15
C ALA A 3 5.48 -6.99 -22.61
N ASN A 4 6.56 -6.68 -21.90
CA ASN A 4 6.52 -6.48 -20.45
C ASN A 4 5.61 -5.28 -20.17
N ARG A 5 4.33 -5.55 -19.87
CA ARG A 5 3.40 -4.53 -19.38
C ARG A 5 3.82 -4.13 -17.98
N ILE A 6 4.54 -3.03 -17.89
CA ILE A 6 4.97 -2.43 -16.60
C ILE A 6 3.75 -1.84 -15.87
N VAL A 7 2.77 -1.33 -16.63
CA VAL A 7 1.54 -0.74 -16.10
C VAL A 7 0.44 -1.80 -16.14
N GLY A 8 -0.28 -1.97 -15.02
CA GLY A 8 -1.46 -2.84 -14.95
C GLY A 8 -2.62 -2.33 -15.81
N ASP A 9 -3.69 -3.11 -15.91
CA ASP A 9 -4.90 -2.65 -16.59
C ASP A 9 -5.57 -1.51 -15.82
N PHE A 10 -6.20 -0.59 -16.56
CA PHE A 10 -6.96 0.51 -15.96
C PHE A 10 -8.25 -0.04 -15.35
N ALA A 11 -8.42 0.19 -14.04
CA ALA A 11 -9.61 -0.17 -13.29
C ALA A 11 -10.80 0.74 -13.64
N VAL A 12 -11.95 0.47 -13.02
CA VAL A 12 -13.21 1.21 -13.20
C VAL A 12 -13.10 2.71 -12.87
N ASP A 13 -12.15 3.09 -12.01
CA ASP A 13 -11.87 4.49 -11.66
C ASP A 13 -10.91 5.18 -12.65
N ASN A 14 -10.60 4.51 -13.77
CA ASN A 14 -9.69 4.98 -14.82
C ASN A 14 -8.24 5.18 -14.32
N ARG A 15 -7.85 4.45 -13.28
CA ARG A 15 -6.48 4.40 -12.76
C ARG A 15 -5.89 3.01 -12.93
N ALA A 16 -4.57 3.00 -13.10
CA ALA A 16 -3.72 1.82 -13.03
C ALA A 16 -2.54 2.14 -12.13
N GLY A 17 -1.82 1.12 -11.70
CA GLY A 17 -0.51 1.32 -11.08
C GLY A 17 0.54 0.40 -11.65
N ILE A 18 1.75 0.53 -11.11
CA ILE A 18 2.90 -0.30 -11.47
C ILE A 18 3.18 -1.23 -10.29
N SER A 19 3.08 -2.54 -10.54
CA SER A 19 3.35 -3.57 -9.52
C SER A 19 4.68 -3.32 -8.83
N ARG A 20 4.77 -3.64 -7.53
CA ARG A 20 5.95 -3.40 -6.67
C ARG A 20 6.27 -1.93 -6.38
N THR A 21 5.52 -0.97 -6.93
CA THR A 21 5.74 0.47 -6.70
C THR A 21 4.53 1.11 -6.01
N LEU A 22 4.67 2.39 -5.67
CA LEU A 22 3.56 3.23 -5.18
C LEU A 22 3.08 4.21 -6.26
N HIS A 23 3.50 4.01 -7.51
CA HIS A 23 3.15 4.89 -8.61
C HIS A 23 1.73 4.62 -9.09
N ARG A 24 1.01 5.71 -9.35
CA ARG A 24 -0.36 5.67 -9.89
C ARG A 24 -0.40 6.38 -11.22
N ILE A 25 -1.08 5.78 -12.18
CA ILE A 25 -1.23 6.28 -13.54
C ILE A 25 -2.72 6.48 -13.79
N SER A 26 -3.10 7.69 -14.18
CA SER A 26 -4.46 8.01 -14.63
C SER A 26 -4.45 8.22 -16.13
N ALA A 27 -5.41 7.65 -16.86
CA ALA A 27 -5.54 7.88 -18.30
C ALA A 27 -6.40 9.10 -18.59
N ILE A 28 -5.99 9.93 -19.55
CA ILE A 28 -6.83 10.96 -20.15
C ILE A 28 -7.49 10.32 -21.36
N ARG A 29 -8.83 10.31 -21.39
CA ARG A 29 -9.59 9.67 -22.47
C ARG A 29 -10.41 10.69 -23.25
N ASN A 30 -10.51 10.49 -24.56
CA ASN A 30 -11.41 11.28 -25.41
C ASN A 30 -12.87 10.78 -25.28
N ARG A 31 -13.81 11.46 -25.97
CA ARG A 31 -15.25 11.10 -25.96
C ARG A 31 -15.56 9.70 -26.52
N LYS A 32 -14.62 9.10 -27.26
CA LYS A 32 -14.73 7.72 -27.77
C LYS A 32 -14.11 6.69 -26.82
N GLY A 33 -13.64 7.10 -25.64
CA GLY A 33 -13.00 6.23 -24.65
C GLY A 33 -11.54 5.89 -24.93
N ALA A 34 -10.96 6.38 -26.03
CA ALA A 34 -9.57 6.11 -26.37
C ALA A 34 -8.63 6.92 -25.47
N ILE A 35 -7.54 6.29 -25.00
CA ILE A 35 -6.50 6.94 -24.20
C ILE A 35 -5.73 7.89 -25.12
N ILE A 36 -5.73 9.18 -24.77
CA ILE A 36 -5.02 10.25 -25.50
C ILE A 36 -3.90 10.89 -24.67
N GLY A 37 -3.77 10.50 -23.40
CA GLY A 37 -2.72 11.00 -22.51
C GLY A 37 -2.66 10.21 -21.21
N LEU A 38 -1.58 10.39 -20.45
CA LEU A 38 -1.35 9.75 -19.16
C LEU A 38 -0.87 10.80 -18.15
N THR A 39 -1.31 10.67 -16.90
CA THR A 39 -0.76 11.42 -15.76
C THR A 39 -0.20 10.42 -14.76
N CYS A 40 1.09 10.53 -14.44
CA CYS A 40 1.76 9.68 -13.45
C CYS A 40 1.97 10.45 -12.14
N ARG A 41 1.50 9.89 -11.04
CA ARG A 41 1.84 10.30 -9.68
C ARG A 41 2.94 9.40 -9.16
N VAL A 42 4.10 9.98 -8.93
CA VAL A 42 5.26 9.28 -8.39
C VAL A 42 5.10 9.08 -6.89
N GLY A 43 4.63 7.89 -6.49
CA GLY A 43 4.72 7.46 -5.09
C GLY A 43 6.16 7.26 -4.62
N ARG A 44 6.47 7.72 -3.40
CA ARG A 44 7.77 7.55 -2.75
C ARG A 44 7.56 6.80 -1.44
N ALA A 45 8.49 5.91 -1.10
CA ALA A 45 8.55 5.29 0.22
C ALA A 45 9.71 5.91 1.00
N ILE A 46 9.41 6.47 2.17
CA ILE A 46 10.41 7.02 3.08
C ILE A 46 10.57 6.02 4.22
N SER A 47 11.82 5.60 4.46
CA SER A 47 12.20 4.71 5.56
C SER A 47 12.77 5.49 6.74
N GLY A 48 12.85 4.85 7.91
CA GLY A 48 13.55 5.40 9.08
C GLY A 48 12.65 6.01 10.17
N SER A 49 11.33 6.08 9.95
CA SER A 49 10.38 6.57 10.98
C SER A 49 9.89 5.48 11.95
N ALA A 50 10.26 4.22 11.71
CA ALA A 50 9.75 3.07 12.46
C ALA A 50 10.12 3.10 13.94
N ASN A 51 11.32 3.60 14.25
CA ASN A 51 11.86 3.63 15.61
C ASN A 51 11.00 4.49 16.56
N LEU A 52 10.23 5.45 16.02
CA LEU A 52 9.37 6.33 16.80
C LEU A 52 8.17 5.63 17.44
N LEU A 53 7.78 4.46 16.91
CA LEU A 53 6.60 3.71 17.38
C LEU A 53 6.95 2.29 17.84
N GLN A 54 8.24 1.94 17.91
CA GLN A 54 8.65 0.57 18.17
C GLN A 54 8.26 0.12 19.58
N ASP A 55 8.43 0.98 20.57
CA ASP A 55 7.99 0.77 21.96
C ASP A 55 6.48 0.53 22.05
N LEU A 56 5.70 1.37 21.37
CA LEU A 56 4.24 1.25 21.36
C LEU A 56 3.74 -0.02 20.67
N VAL A 57 4.43 -0.45 19.60
CA VAL A 57 4.12 -1.73 18.95
C VAL A 57 4.41 -2.91 19.87
N LYS A 58 5.51 -2.86 20.63
CA LYS A 58 5.91 -3.91 21.57
C LYS A 58 4.96 -4.03 22.77
N ASP A 59 4.38 -2.92 23.19
CA ASP A 59 3.33 -2.90 24.24
C ASP A 59 2.10 -3.74 23.84
N GLY A 60 1.89 -3.98 22.54
CA GLY A 60 0.84 -4.86 22.03
C GLY A 60 -0.57 -4.25 22.08
N ALA A 61 -0.70 -3.02 22.55
CA ALA A 61 -1.94 -2.25 22.51
C ALA A 61 -2.35 -1.89 21.07
N SER A 62 -3.65 -1.64 20.87
CA SER A 62 -4.14 -1.16 19.58
C SER A 62 -3.78 0.30 19.35
N LEU A 63 -3.22 0.60 18.17
CA LEU A 63 -2.76 1.94 17.77
C LEU A 63 -3.67 2.54 16.70
N LEU A 64 -4.08 3.80 16.90
CA LEU A 64 -4.83 4.58 15.92
C LEU A 64 -4.07 5.86 15.57
N LEU A 65 -3.68 6.00 14.30
CA LEU A 65 -3.02 7.21 13.80
C LEU A 65 -4.05 8.19 13.24
N ILE A 66 -4.20 9.35 13.89
CA ILE A 66 -5.14 10.42 13.49
C ILE A 66 -4.35 11.65 13.05
N GLY A 67 -4.89 12.37 12.06
CA GLY A 67 -4.35 13.66 11.63
C GLY A 67 -4.90 14.10 10.28
N PRO A 68 -4.63 15.34 9.85
CA PRO A 68 -5.08 15.86 8.56
C PRO A 68 -4.64 14.99 7.37
N PRO A 69 -5.31 15.09 6.20
CA PRO A 69 -4.85 14.48 4.96
C PRO A 69 -3.41 14.90 4.63
N GLY A 70 -2.57 13.97 4.16
CA GLY A 70 -1.21 14.29 3.70
C GLY A 70 -0.11 14.39 4.76
N VAL A 71 -0.42 14.30 6.06
CA VAL A 71 0.59 14.42 7.15
C VAL A 71 1.53 13.21 7.29
N GLY A 72 1.40 12.19 6.45
CA GLY A 72 2.30 11.03 6.45
C GLY A 72 1.85 9.83 7.30
N LYS A 73 0.58 9.75 7.72
CA LYS A 73 0.04 8.59 8.46
C LYS A 73 0.37 7.25 7.80
N THR A 74 0.07 7.11 6.51
CA THR A 74 0.36 5.89 5.73
C THR A 74 1.87 5.64 5.59
N THR A 75 2.68 6.70 5.55
CA THR A 75 4.15 6.60 5.52
C THR A 75 4.65 5.98 6.82
N ILE A 76 4.14 6.42 7.97
CA ILE A 76 4.50 5.88 9.28
C ILE A 76 4.09 4.40 9.37
N ILE A 77 2.85 4.06 8.99
CA ILE A 77 2.36 2.68 8.96
C ILE A 77 3.30 1.80 8.11
N ARG A 78 3.66 2.24 6.90
CA ARG A 78 4.59 1.49 6.05
C ARG A 78 5.97 1.32 6.70
N SER A 79 6.45 2.35 7.39
CA SER A 79 7.75 2.31 8.03
C SER A 79 7.82 1.32 9.19
N VAL A 80 6.72 1.18 9.96
CA VAL A 80 6.71 0.32 11.15
C VAL A 80 6.49 -1.15 10.82
N LEU A 81 5.85 -1.48 9.70
CA LEU A 81 5.53 -2.86 9.31
C LEU A 81 6.74 -3.82 9.31
N PRO A 82 7.91 -3.48 8.72
CA PRO A 82 9.09 -4.34 8.79
C PRO A 82 9.61 -4.56 10.22
N VAL A 83 9.47 -3.57 11.10
CA VAL A 83 9.88 -3.67 12.52
C VAL A 83 8.91 -4.55 13.28
N CYS A 84 7.61 -4.28 13.16
CA CYS A 84 6.56 -5.15 13.72
C CYS A 84 6.81 -6.59 13.30
N GLN A 85 7.15 -6.81 12.02
CA GLN A 85 7.38 -8.15 11.55
C GLN A 85 8.60 -8.80 12.18
N ARG A 86 9.75 -8.12 12.24
CA ARG A 86 10.96 -8.69 12.87
C ARG A 86 10.68 -9.01 14.33
N ASP A 87 10.22 -8.03 15.10
CA ASP A 87 10.00 -8.18 16.54
C ASP A 87 8.92 -9.24 16.82
N LEU A 88 7.80 -9.25 16.09
CA LEU A 88 6.74 -10.25 16.30
C LEU A 88 7.09 -11.65 15.77
N HIS A 89 7.92 -11.74 14.73
CA HIS A 89 8.34 -13.04 14.18
C HIS A 89 9.41 -13.67 15.07
N ASP A 90 10.43 -12.91 15.42
CA ASP A 90 11.59 -13.40 16.16
C ASP A 90 11.20 -13.68 17.62
N ASP A 91 10.43 -12.80 18.26
CA ASP A 91 10.11 -12.96 19.69
C ASP A 91 8.84 -13.81 19.94
N TYR A 92 7.89 -13.82 18.99
CA TYR A 92 6.55 -14.39 19.22
C TYR A 92 6.03 -15.33 18.13
N GLN A 93 6.78 -15.59 17.06
CA GLN A 93 6.35 -16.41 15.91
C GLN A 93 5.00 -15.98 15.30
N LYS A 94 4.64 -14.69 15.46
CA LYS A 94 3.37 -14.13 14.97
C LYS A 94 3.51 -13.66 13.52
N ARG A 95 2.38 -13.65 12.80
CA ARG A 95 2.30 -13.18 11.41
C ARG A 95 1.67 -11.79 11.37
N VAL A 96 2.22 -10.91 10.55
CA VAL A 96 1.66 -9.57 10.28
C VAL A 96 0.79 -9.64 9.03
N MET A 97 -0.46 -9.18 9.15
CA MET A 97 -1.40 -9.04 8.04
C MET A 97 -1.80 -7.57 7.87
N ILE A 98 -1.89 -7.13 6.62
CA ILE A 98 -2.31 -5.79 6.22
C ILE A 98 -3.60 -5.95 5.42
N VAL A 99 -4.64 -5.27 5.85
CA VAL A 99 -5.88 -5.11 5.11
C VAL A 99 -5.83 -3.75 4.41
N ASP A 100 -5.64 -3.75 3.09
CA ASP A 100 -5.38 -2.54 2.29
C ASP A 100 -6.48 -2.33 1.25
N THR A 101 -7.50 -1.56 1.63
CA THR A 101 -8.68 -1.28 0.78
C THR A 101 -8.36 -0.29 -0.34
N SER A 102 -7.53 0.72 -0.07
CA SER A 102 -7.26 1.82 -1.00
C SER A 102 -5.98 1.64 -1.81
N ASN A 103 -5.30 0.50 -1.65
CA ASN A 103 -3.95 0.24 -2.17
C ASN A 103 -2.91 1.29 -1.74
N GLU A 104 -3.16 1.98 -0.61
CA GLU A 104 -2.30 3.06 -0.16
C GLU A 104 -1.06 2.55 0.57
N ILE A 105 -1.07 1.33 1.11
CA ILE A 105 0.03 0.76 1.91
C ILE A 105 0.93 -0.10 1.01
N GLY A 106 0.35 -1.12 0.38
CA GLY A 106 1.02 -2.10 -0.47
C GLY A 106 1.20 -1.66 -1.92
N GLY A 107 0.52 -0.59 -2.36
CA GLY A 107 0.53 -0.18 -3.76
C GLY A 107 -0.41 -1.00 -4.65
N ASP A 108 -0.49 -0.62 -5.92
CA ASP A 108 -1.36 -1.27 -6.90
C ASP A 108 -0.75 -2.56 -7.48
N GLY A 109 -1.60 -3.40 -8.10
CA GLY A 109 -1.23 -4.69 -8.69
C GLY A 109 -1.16 -5.82 -7.65
N ASP A 110 -0.85 -7.03 -8.11
CA ASP A 110 -0.84 -8.23 -7.26
C ASP A 110 0.39 -8.29 -6.36
N ILE A 111 1.53 -7.81 -6.87
CA ILE A 111 2.81 -7.84 -6.16
C ILE A 111 2.98 -6.53 -5.38
N PRO A 112 3.00 -6.56 -4.04
CA PRO A 112 3.09 -5.36 -3.22
C PRO A 112 4.47 -4.70 -3.27
N HIS A 113 4.50 -3.43 -2.90
CA HIS A 113 5.71 -2.64 -2.68
C HIS A 113 6.56 -3.22 -1.53
N ALA A 114 7.88 -3.32 -1.72
CA ALA A 114 8.81 -3.94 -0.77
C ALA A 114 8.80 -3.31 0.65
N GLY A 115 8.33 -2.07 0.77
CA GLY A 115 8.20 -1.35 2.04
C GLY A 115 7.23 -1.98 3.05
N ILE A 116 6.40 -2.96 2.67
CA ILE A 116 5.62 -3.74 3.66
C ILE A 116 6.39 -4.93 4.23
N GLY A 117 7.63 -5.16 3.78
CA GLY A 117 8.42 -6.33 4.15
C GLY A 117 7.78 -7.64 3.69
N ASN A 118 7.77 -8.63 4.57
CA ASN A 118 7.18 -9.95 4.38
C ASN A 118 5.76 -10.01 4.99
N ALA A 119 5.13 -8.87 5.29
CA ALA A 119 3.75 -8.83 5.75
C ALA A 119 2.80 -9.36 4.66
N ARG A 120 1.79 -10.12 5.08
CA ARG A 120 0.77 -10.61 4.15
C ARG A 120 -0.22 -9.50 3.87
N ARG A 121 -0.53 -9.27 2.58
CA ARG A 121 -1.50 -8.26 2.18
C ARG A 121 -2.80 -8.90 1.72
N MET A 122 -3.90 -8.39 2.24
CA MET A 122 -5.25 -8.64 1.77
C MET A 122 -5.79 -7.37 1.12
N GLN A 123 -6.21 -7.46 -0.14
CA GLN A 123 -6.89 -6.37 -0.84
C GLN A 123 -8.39 -6.53 -0.68
N VAL A 124 -9.05 -5.48 -0.19
CA VAL A 124 -10.50 -5.48 -0.01
C VAL A 124 -11.13 -4.66 -1.12
N PRO A 125 -12.04 -5.23 -1.93
CA PRO A 125 -12.58 -4.55 -3.11
C PRO A 125 -13.51 -3.37 -2.77
N ASN A 126 -14.09 -3.35 -1.56
CA ASN A 126 -14.93 -2.25 -1.08
C ASN A 126 -14.74 -2.10 0.44
N SER A 127 -14.53 -0.87 0.93
CA SER A 127 -14.41 -0.55 2.36
C SER A 127 -15.58 -1.07 3.18
N ASP A 128 -16.79 -1.01 2.62
CA ASP A 128 -18.01 -1.43 3.31
C ASP A 128 -18.04 -2.95 3.55
N MET A 129 -17.22 -3.70 2.83
CA MET A 129 -17.09 -5.16 2.93
C MET A 129 -15.93 -5.58 3.84
N GLN A 130 -15.19 -4.63 4.43
CA GLN A 130 -14.01 -4.93 5.26
C GLN A 130 -14.32 -5.77 6.50
N HIS A 131 -15.55 -5.74 7.02
CA HIS A 131 -15.94 -6.56 8.18
C HIS A 131 -16.26 -8.02 7.83
N LYS A 132 -16.23 -8.41 6.55
CA LYS A 132 -16.60 -9.74 6.06
C LYS A 132 -15.40 -10.63 5.71
N VAL A 133 -14.18 -10.15 5.99
CA VAL A 133 -12.90 -10.78 5.64
C VAL A 133 -12.13 -11.21 6.86
#